data_AF-A0A1A3SMU7-F1
#
_entry.id   AF-A0A1A3SMU7-F1
#
_cell.length_a   1.000
_cell.length_b   1.000
_cell.length_c   1.000
_cell.angle_alpha   90.00
_cell.angle_beta   90.00
_cell.angle_gamma   90.00
#
_symmetry.space_group_name_H-M   'P 1'
#
loop_
_entity.id
_entity.type
_entity.pdbx_description
1 polymer ?
#
loop_
_entity_poly.entity_id
_entity_poly.type
_entity_poly.pdbx_seq_one_letter_code
_entity_poly.pdbx_strand_id
1 'polypeptide(L)'
;MLDYMSETFPNDPPLTFRGDVTPDGHARGNFIAKLNGTWELTTPLKCKTPAAGGGGQAGNARQVTGDVDVYDSPGGTGAVTGMLRSGDHVNLGSGCGDNWCNVAFAAGPGGTAWVWGDFLK
;
A
#
# COMPACT_ATOMS: atom_id res chain seq x y z
N MET A 1 3.86 -17.36 2.19
CA MET A 1 4.47 -18.65 2.59
C MET A 1 5.36 -19.07 1.45
N LEU A 2 6.65 -19.27 1.71
CA LEU A 2 7.63 -19.65 0.70
C LEU A 2 8.05 -21.09 1.00
N ASP A 3 7.66 -21.99 0.11
CA ASP A 3 8.00 -23.41 0.23
C ASP A 3 9.25 -23.65 -0.62
N TYR A 4 10.34 -24.06 0.02
CA TYR A 4 11.58 -24.42 -0.68
C TYR A 4 11.75 -25.94 -0.64
N MET A 5 11.87 -26.54 -1.82
CA MET A 5 12.27 -27.93 -1.96
C MET A 5 13.77 -27.96 -2.24
N SER A 6 14.53 -28.57 -1.33
CA SER A 6 15.98 -28.71 -1.50
C SER A 6 16.28 -29.74 -2.58
N GLU A 7 16.99 -29.32 -3.63
CA GLU A 7 17.50 -30.23 -4.66
C GLU A 7 18.54 -31.21 -4.11
N THR A 8 19.15 -30.89 -2.96
CA THR A 8 20.13 -31.74 -2.28
C THR A 8 19.47 -32.90 -1.52
N PHE A 9 18.20 -32.77 -1.12
CA PHE A 9 17.48 -33.77 -0.33
C PHE A 9 16.06 -34.01 -0.90
N PRO A 10 15.94 -34.66 -2.07
CA PRO A 10 14.70 -34.76 -2.83
C PRO A 10 13.58 -35.59 -2.15
N ASN A 11 13.89 -36.35 -1.09
CA ASN A 11 12.93 -37.17 -0.34
C ASN A 11 12.61 -36.60 1.05
N ASP A 12 13.15 -35.43 1.40
CA ASP A 12 12.89 -34.81 2.70
C ASP A 12 11.57 -34.04 2.66
N PRO A 13 10.85 -33.96 3.80
CA PRO A 13 9.65 -33.14 3.87
C PRO A 13 9.99 -31.69 3.49
N PRO A 14 9.06 -30.96 2.86
CA PRO A 14 9.29 -29.58 2.43
C PRO A 14 9.80 -28.71 3.59
N LEU A 15 10.89 -27.99 3.34
CA LEU A 15 11.44 -27.03 4.29
C LEU A 15 10.53 -25.80 4.32
N THR A 16 9.82 -25.63 5.43
CA THR A 16 8.97 -24.45 5.63
C THR A 16 9.71 -23.41 6.44
N PHE A 17 9.94 -22.24 5.83
CA PHE A 17 10.50 -21.08 6.51
C PHE A 17 9.36 -20.14 6.92
N ARG A 18 9.24 -19.85 8.21
CA ARG A 18 8.28 -18.87 8.74
C ARG A 18 9.00 -17.78 9.52
N GLY A 19 8.58 -16.54 9.34
CA GLY A 19 9.19 -15.39 9.98
C GLY A 19 8.46 -14.10 9.65
N ASP A 20 8.91 -13.02 10.27
CA ASP A 20 8.31 -11.69 10.19
C ASP A 20 9.34 -10.69 9.65
N VAL A 21 8.84 -9.60 9.06
CA VAL A 21 9.66 -8.45 8.66
C VAL A 21 9.68 -7.46 9.81
N THR A 22 10.87 -7.12 10.30
CA THR A 22 11.04 -6.17 11.40
C THR A 22 11.22 -4.73 10.89
N PRO A 23 11.05 -3.70 11.75
CA PRO A 23 11.11 -2.29 11.33
C PRO A 23 12.45 -1.84 10.71
N ASP A 24 13.52 -2.60 10.97
CA ASP A 24 14.84 -2.46 10.35
C ASP A 24 14.92 -3.00 8.90
N GLY A 25 13.80 -3.47 8.34
CA GLY A 25 13.69 -4.01 7.00
C GLY A 25 14.21 -5.44 6.84
N HIS A 26 14.62 -6.11 7.91
CA HIS A 26 15.11 -7.49 7.84
C HIS A 26 13.97 -8.49 8.03
N ALA A 27 13.97 -9.57 7.23
CA ALA A 27 13.09 -10.71 7.49
C ALA A 27 13.89 -11.79 8.23
N ARG A 28 13.31 -12.32 9.31
CA ARG A 28 13.91 -13.36 10.15
C ARG A 28 12.85 -14.28 10.74
N GLY A 29 13.25 -15.50 11.06
CA GLY A 29 12.36 -16.43 11.72
C GLY A 29 12.97 -17.81 11.94
N ASN A 30 12.09 -18.82 12.00
CA ASN A 30 12.45 -20.20 12.29
C ASN A 30 12.09 -21.11 11.10
N PHE A 31 12.79 -22.23 10.99
CA PHE A 31 12.41 -23.31 10.10
C PHE A 31 12.33 -24.63 10.87
N ILE A 32 11.43 -25.49 10.41
CA ILE A 32 11.22 -26.82 10.96
C ILE A 32 11.48 -27.83 9.83
N ALA A 33 12.41 -28.74 10.07
CA ALA A 33 12.81 -29.79 9.14
C ALA A 33 13.28 -31.03 9.94
N LYS A 34 14.24 -31.79 9.39
CA LYS A 34 15.04 -32.73 10.21
C LYS A 34 15.89 -32.04 11.27
N LEU A 35 16.23 -30.76 11.05
CA LEU A 35 16.88 -29.87 12.01
C LEU A 35 15.99 -28.65 12.23
N ASN A 36 15.99 -28.14 13.46
CA ASN A 36 15.34 -26.88 13.80
C ASN A 36 16.40 -25.78 13.86
N GLY A 37 16.08 -24.60 13.34
CA GLY A 37 17.03 -23.49 13.35
C GLY A 37 16.36 -22.15 13.06
N THR A 38 17.18 -21.10 13.16
CA THR A 38 16.82 -19.72 12.82
C THR A 38 17.35 -19.36 11.45
N TRP A 39 16.71 -18.38 10.81
CA TRP A 39 17.16 -17.79 9.56
C TRP A 39 16.96 -16.27 9.61
N GLU A 40 17.81 -15.54 8.89
CA GLU A 40 17.73 -14.10 8.72
C GLU A 40 18.25 -13.75 7.32
N LEU A 41 17.57 -12.81 6.65
CA LEU A 41 18.09 -12.24 5.40
C LEU A 41 19.28 -11.35 5.71
N THR A 42 20.43 -11.62 5.09
CA THR A 42 21.65 -10.80 5.23
C THR A 42 21.58 -9.47 4.50
N THR A 43 20.59 -9.29 3.63
CA THR A 43 20.30 -8.03 2.94
C THR A 43 18.90 -7.58 3.32
N PRO A 44 18.72 -6.36 3.83
CA PRO A 44 17.40 -5.85 4.15
C PRO A 44 16.49 -5.92 2.93
N LEU A 45 15.25 -6.35 3.14
CA LEU A 45 14.20 -6.18 2.15
C LEU A 45 14.04 -4.70 1.92
N LYS A 46 14.39 -4.26 0.73
CA LYS A 46 13.92 -2.98 0.25
C LYS A 46 12.45 -3.16 -0.02
N CYS A 47 11.62 -2.25 0.49
CA CYS A 47 10.30 -2.08 -0.08
C CYS A 47 10.51 -1.93 -1.58
N LYS A 48 10.11 -2.94 -2.36
CA LYS A 48 9.75 -2.67 -3.74
C LYS A 48 8.56 -1.75 -3.59
N THR A 49 8.77 -0.45 -3.80
CA THR A 49 7.66 0.44 -4.09
C THR A 49 6.83 -0.35 -5.09
N PRO A 50 5.57 -0.71 -4.78
CA PRO A 50 4.71 -1.21 -5.83
C PRO A 50 4.87 -0.19 -6.96
N ALA A 51 5.08 -0.62 -8.21
CA ALA A 51 4.65 0.27 -9.28
C ALA A 51 3.21 0.62 -8.90
N ALA A 52 2.95 1.90 -8.57
CA ALA A 52 1.82 2.30 -7.75
C ALA A 52 0.56 1.49 -8.09
N GLY A 53 0.07 0.73 -7.11
CA GLY A 53 -0.90 -0.34 -7.36
C GLY A 53 -1.08 -1.25 -6.14
N GLY A 54 -1.92 -1.05 -5.12
CA GLY A 54 -3.15 -0.28 -4.94
C GLY A 54 -3.58 0.53 -6.15
N GLY A 55 -4.28 -0.12 -7.09
CA GLY A 55 -4.56 0.36 -8.45
C GLY A 55 -4.85 1.85 -8.53
N GLY A 56 -3.81 2.62 -8.83
CA GLY A 56 -3.83 4.05 -8.99
C GLY A 56 -2.54 4.38 -9.69
N GLN A 57 -2.62 4.49 -11.01
CA GLN A 57 -1.49 4.65 -11.91
C GLN A 57 -0.47 5.65 -11.36
N ALA A 58 0.80 5.25 -11.33
CA ALA A 58 1.96 6.04 -10.87
C ALA A 58 2.22 7.34 -11.68
N GLY A 59 1.26 7.79 -12.50
CA GLY A 59 1.27 9.07 -13.20
C GLY A 59 0.24 10.08 -12.70
N ASN A 60 -0.60 9.74 -11.71
CA ASN A 60 -1.75 10.56 -11.30
C ASN A 60 -1.76 10.93 -9.81
N ALA A 61 -0.60 10.86 -9.13
CA ALA A 61 -0.48 11.36 -7.77
C ALA A 61 -0.47 12.89 -7.79
N ARG A 62 -1.35 13.53 -7.01
CA ARG A 62 -1.41 14.97 -6.87
C ARG A 62 -1.08 15.41 -5.46
N GLN A 63 -0.35 16.51 -5.35
CA GLN A 63 -0.05 17.13 -4.07
C GLN A 63 -1.22 18.01 -3.64
N VAL A 64 -1.65 17.85 -2.40
CA VAL A 64 -2.61 18.71 -1.73
C VAL A 64 -1.93 20.02 -1.34
N THR A 65 -2.44 21.14 -1.84
CA THR A 65 -1.81 22.46 -1.69
C THR A 65 -2.26 23.25 -0.47
N GLY A 66 -3.39 22.86 0.11
CA GLY A 66 -3.97 23.45 1.32
C GLY A 66 -4.90 22.45 1.98
N ASP A 67 -5.20 22.66 3.26
CA ASP A 67 -6.16 21.82 3.97
C ASP A 67 -7.51 21.87 3.27
N VAL A 68 -8.08 20.70 2.98
CA VAL A 68 -9.30 20.56 2.18
C VAL A 68 -10.15 19.40 2.66
N ASP A 69 -11.46 19.62 2.73
CA ASP A 69 -12.41 18.58 3.08
C ASP A 69 -12.57 17.57 1.94
N VAL A 70 -12.83 16.31 2.31
CA VAL A 70 -13.16 15.25 1.36
C VAL A 70 -14.58 14.75 1.59
N TYR A 71 -15.29 14.48 0.50
CA TYR A 71 -16.73 14.23 0.48
C TYR A 71 -17.05 12.83 -0.04
N ASP A 72 -18.18 12.26 0.38
CA ASP A 72 -18.67 10.98 -0.15
C ASP A 72 -19.19 11.07 -1.60
N SER A 73 -19.59 12.27 -2.03
CA SER A 73 -20.18 12.56 -3.35
C SER A 73 -19.68 13.92 -3.88
N PRO A 74 -19.55 14.08 -5.21
CA PRO A 74 -19.18 15.36 -5.82
C PRO A 74 -20.38 16.33 -5.88
N GLY A 75 -20.15 17.55 -6.35
CA GLY A 75 -21.21 18.53 -6.64
C GLY A 75 -21.62 19.42 -5.47
N GLY A 76 -20.89 19.39 -4.35
CA GLY A 76 -21.15 20.24 -3.18
C GLY A 76 -22.36 19.82 -2.33
N THR A 77 -23.00 18.69 -2.67
CA THR A 77 -24.12 18.10 -1.90
C THR A 77 -23.70 16.90 -1.06
N GLY A 78 -22.47 16.43 -1.19
CA GLY A 78 -21.93 15.30 -0.42
C GLY A 78 -21.68 15.64 1.04
N ALA A 79 -21.64 14.61 1.89
CA ALA A 79 -21.25 14.76 3.29
C ALA A 79 -19.72 14.74 3.43
N VAL A 80 -19.18 15.56 4.34
CA VAL A 80 -17.76 15.53 4.69
C VAL A 80 -17.45 14.20 5.38
N THR A 81 -16.51 13.46 4.82
CA THR A 81 -16.03 12.16 5.32
C THR A 81 -14.65 12.26 5.98
N GLY A 82 -13.95 13.38 5.80
CA GLY A 82 -12.65 13.63 6.37
C GLY A 82 -12.01 14.89 5.80
N MET A 83 -10.70 15.01 5.99
CA MET A 83 -9.90 16.13 5.54
C MET A 83 -8.52 15.64 5.09
N LEU A 84 -8.01 16.23 4.02
CA LEU A 84 -6.62 16.12 3.57
C LEU A 84 -5.84 17.35 4.03
N ARG A 85 -4.57 17.17 4.36
CA ARG A 85 -3.68 18.25 4.82
C ARG A 85 -2.79 18.73 3.69
N SER A 86 -2.40 20.01 3.77
CA SER A 86 -1.38 20.55 2.89
C SER A 86 -0.10 19.70 2.93
N GLY A 87 0.42 19.33 1.76
CA GLY A 87 1.58 18.45 1.61
C GLY A 87 1.25 16.98 1.43
N ASP A 88 0.03 16.55 1.73
CA ASP A 88 -0.41 15.18 1.46
C ASP A 88 -0.34 14.87 -0.04
N HIS A 89 -0.07 13.61 -0.37
CA HIS A 89 -0.10 13.12 -1.74
C HIS A 89 -1.22 12.11 -1.88
N VAL A 90 -2.11 12.36 -2.85
CA VAL A 90 -3.26 11.51 -3.11
C VAL A 90 -3.23 11.00 -4.54
N ASN A 91 -3.59 9.72 -4.71
CA ASN A 91 -3.75 9.15 -6.04
C ASN A 91 -5.15 9.45 -6.55
N LEU A 92 -5.27 9.88 -7.81
CA LEU A 92 -6.58 9.95 -8.45
C LEU A 92 -7.13 8.54 -8.67
N GLY A 93 -8.38 8.34 -8.27
CA GLY A 93 -9.18 7.14 -8.54
C GLY A 93 -9.75 7.19 -9.95
N SER A 94 -11.07 7.43 -10.06
CA SER A 94 -11.76 7.48 -11.36
C SER A 94 -11.47 8.74 -12.20
N GLY A 95 -10.67 9.68 -11.69
CA GLY A 95 -10.29 10.93 -12.37
C GLY A 95 -11.05 12.15 -11.85
N CYS A 96 -11.07 13.22 -12.66
CA CYS A 96 -11.73 14.48 -12.30
C CYS A 96 -12.81 14.88 -13.33
N GLY A 97 -13.91 15.44 -12.87
CA GLY A 97 -14.99 16.01 -13.68
C GLY A 97 -15.69 17.16 -12.94
N ASP A 98 -16.06 18.23 -13.65
CA ASP A 98 -16.66 19.45 -13.07
C ASP A 98 -15.87 20.01 -11.87
N ASN A 99 -14.54 19.97 -11.98
CA ASN A 99 -13.56 20.33 -10.96
C ASN A 99 -13.60 19.49 -9.66
N TRP A 100 -14.37 18.40 -9.62
CA TRP A 100 -14.30 17.40 -8.57
C TRP A 100 -13.36 16.27 -8.97
N CYS A 101 -12.43 15.92 -8.11
CA CYS A 101 -11.50 14.82 -8.31
C CYS A 101 -11.82 13.67 -7.35
N ASN A 102 -11.98 12.46 -7.90
CA ASN A 102 -12.04 11.25 -7.09
C ASN A 102 -10.63 10.84 -6.70
N VAL A 103 -10.40 10.66 -5.41
CA VAL A 103 -9.10 10.31 -4.82
C VAL A 103 -9.19 9.03 -4.00
N ALA A 104 -8.10 8.28 -3.94
CA ALA A 104 -7.98 7.15 -3.02
C ALA A 104 -8.01 7.66 -1.57
N PHE A 105 -8.96 7.16 -0.78
CA PHE A 105 -9.17 7.57 0.61
C PHE A 105 -9.76 6.40 1.40
N ALA A 106 -8.94 5.73 2.22
CA ALA A 106 -9.30 4.47 2.87
C ALA A 106 -10.51 4.59 3.83
N ALA A 107 -10.73 5.77 4.41
CA ALA A 107 -11.88 6.03 5.28
C ALA A 107 -13.17 6.37 4.51
N GLY A 108 -13.08 6.56 3.20
CA GLY A 108 -14.23 6.87 2.34
C GLY A 108 -14.98 5.61 1.88
N PRO A 109 -16.26 5.74 1.50
CA PRO A 109 -17.02 4.64 0.91
C PRO A 109 -16.32 4.05 -0.32
N GLY A 110 -16.11 2.73 -0.33
CA GLY A 110 -15.40 2.06 -1.42
C GLY A 110 -13.91 2.38 -1.51
N GLY A 111 -13.31 2.97 -0.47
CA GLY A 111 -11.90 3.34 -0.43
C GLY A 111 -11.56 4.58 -1.27
N THR A 112 -12.56 5.40 -1.61
CA THR A 112 -12.38 6.67 -2.34
C THR A 112 -13.19 7.81 -1.72
N ALA A 113 -12.82 9.03 -2.06
CA ALA A 113 -13.57 10.24 -1.71
C ALA A 113 -13.45 11.29 -2.83
N TRP A 114 -14.25 12.35 -2.74
CA TRP A 114 -14.27 13.46 -3.68
C TRP A 114 -13.67 14.71 -3.05
N VAL A 115 -12.79 15.39 -3.78
CA VAL A 115 -12.14 16.62 -3.36
C VAL A 115 -12.22 17.67 -4.47
N TRP A 116 -12.26 18.94 -4.08
CA TRP A 116 -12.21 20.04 -5.05
C TRP A 116 -10.82 20.15 -5.68
N GLY A 117 -10.78 20.12 -7.02
CA GLY A 117 -9.58 19.95 -7.83
C GLY A 117 -8.57 21.09 -7.71
N ASP A 118 -8.99 22.30 -7.35
CA ASP A 118 -8.09 23.45 -7.17
C ASP A 118 -7.06 23.23 -6.06
N PHE A 119 -7.36 22.32 -5.13
CA PHE A 119 -6.43 21.97 -4.06
C PHE A 119 -5.38 20.94 -4.50
N LEU A 120 -5.46 20.39 -5.71
CA LEU A 120 -4.60 19.30 -6.19
C LEU A 120 -3.68 19.72 -7.35
N LYS A 121 -2.37 19.66 -7.13
CA LYS A 121 -1.32 19.93 -8.15
C LYS A 121 -0.67 18.66 -8.69
#